data_AF-A0A4Y2C3W5-F1
#
_entry.id   AF-A0A4Y2C3W5-F1
#
_cell.length_a   1.000
_cell.length_b   1.000
_cell.length_c   1.000
_cell.angle_alpha   90.00
_cell.angle_beta   90.00
_cell.angle_gamma   90.00
#
_symmetry.space_group_name_H-M   'P 1'
#
loop_
_entity.id
_entity.type
_entity.pdbx_description
1 polymer ?
#
loop_
_entity_poly.entity_id
_entity_poly.type
_entity_poly.pdbx_seq_one_letter_code
_entity_poly.pdbx_strand_id
1 'polypeptide(L)'
;MPPKKRQYIGQVHPKTRRAKVMRACETPEQRDTRVEQSCLRMSASRAIEKPEVRRDRLEEDRHRRAACRANETTEQREARVEENRVRIVQTRGLLRQSNLKLVAFKYDPQYGYQVHPNVYIGKTDIVCVHCSAKKFKGESPGMCCSNGKVKLTPLRSPPDPLKTYMSGTSSGSKHFLKYIRKYNACFQMTSFGATTIVEEGFMPTFKVQGQIYHRAGSALQILS
;
A
#
# COMPACT_ATOMS: atom_id res chain seq x y z
N MET A 1 15.28 37.57 51.76
CA MET A 1 14.49 36.47 51.15
C MET A 1 15.13 35.14 51.50
N PRO A 2 14.44 34.16 52.09
CA PRO A 2 15.02 32.85 52.30
C PRO A 2 15.08 32.08 50.97
N PRO A 3 16.10 31.22 50.74
CA PRO A 3 16.26 30.52 49.48
C PRO A 3 15.18 29.43 49.34
N LYS A 4 14.52 29.36 48.18
CA LYS A 4 13.55 28.30 47.86
C LYS A 4 14.28 26.95 47.80
N LYS A 5 13.87 26.01 48.66
CA LYS A 5 14.36 24.61 48.63
C LYS A 5 14.04 23.99 47.26
N ARG A 6 15.06 23.50 46.55
CA ARG A 6 14.90 22.68 45.34
C ARG A 6 14.16 21.39 45.71
N GLN A 7 13.00 21.15 45.10
CA GLN A 7 12.29 19.87 45.22
C GLN A 7 13.13 18.76 44.60
N TYR A 8 13.41 17.74 45.41
CA TYR A 8 14.21 16.57 45.03
C TYR A 8 13.36 15.62 44.16
N ILE A 9 13.63 15.58 42.85
CA ILE A 9 12.86 14.81 41.84
C ILE A 9 13.11 13.28 41.93
N GLY A 10 13.89 12.80 42.92
CA GLY A 10 14.38 11.42 42.97
C GLY A 10 13.62 10.41 43.86
N GLN A 11 12.55 10.78 44.57
CA GLN A 11 11.89 9.83 45.50
C GLN A 11 10.78 9.01 44.83
N VAL A 12 11.04 7.71 44.62
CA VAL A 12 10.02 6.74 44.21
C VAL A 12 9.01 6.56 45.34
N HIS A 13 7.72 6.75 45.02
CA HIS A 13 6.63 6.69 45.99
C HIS A 13 6.62 5.37 46.79
N PRO A 14 6.43 5.37 48.12
CA PRO A 14 6.50 4.18 48.97
C PRO A 14 5.63 3.00 48.51
N LYS A 15 4.44 3.29 47.98
CA LYS A 15 3.54 2.27 47.38
C LYS A 15 4.18 1.54 46.19
N THR A 16 4.88 2.27 45.33
CA THR A 16 5.57 1.72 44.16
C THR A 16 6.74 0.83 44.58
N ARG A 17 7.45 1.23 45.65
CA ARG A 17 8.52 0.42 46.25
C ARG A 17 7.99 -0.89 46.83
N ARG A 18 6.89 -0.84 47.59
CA ARG A 18 6.23 -2.03 48.16
C ARG A 18 5.74 -2.98 47.06
N ALA A 19 5.11 -2.47 46.01
CA ALA A 19 4.65 -3.29 44.89
C ALA A 19 5.82 -3.99 44.15
N LYS A 20 6.97 -3.31 44.01
CA LYS A 20 8.17 -3.92 43.41
C LYS A 20 8.71 -5.08 44.25
N VAL A 21 8.76 -4.91 45.57
CA VAL A 21 9.20 -5.96 46.50
C VAL A 21 8.24 -7.14 46.48
N MET A 22 6.93 -6.90 46.56
CA MET A 22 5.92 -7.97 46.49
C MET A 22 6.05 -8.79 45.20
N ARG A 23 6.24 -8.13 44.04
CA ARG A 23 6.45 -8.82 42.75
C ARG A 23 7.74 -9.64 42.68
N ALA A 24 8.78 -9.22 43.39
CA ALA A 24 10.05 -9.95 43.43
C ALA A 24 9.95 -11.25 44.23
N CYS A 25 8.98 -11.33 45.15
CA CYS A 25 8.71 -12.50 45.98
C CYS A 25 7.56 -13.37 45.45
N GLU A 26 6.99 -13.06 44.27
CA GLU A 26 5.89 -13.83 43.69
C GLU A 26 6.36 -15.23 43.26
N THR A 27 5.54 -16.25 43.53
CA THR A 27 5.72 -17.57 42.91
C THR A 27 5.35 -17.51 41.41
N PRO A 28 5.80 -18.48 40.59
CA PRO A 28 5.40 -18.56 39.18
C PRO A 28 3.88 -18.53 38.98
N GLU A 29 3.12 -19.26 39.80
CA GLU A 29 1.65 -19.33 39.71
C GLU A 29 0.99 -17.99 40.08
N GLN A 30 1.51 -17.30 41.11
CA GLN A 30 1.05 -15.96 41.48
C GLN A 30 1.37 -14.93 40.40
N ARG A 31 2.52 -15.08 39.73
CA ARG A 31 2.90 -14.24 38.60
C ARG A 31 1.98 -14.48 37.40
N ASP A 32 1.69 -15.73 37.08
CA ASP A 32 0.86 -16.11 35.93
C ASP A 32 -0.57 -15.63 36.11
N THR A 33 -1.18 -15.88 37.27
CA THR A 33 -2.51 -15.36 37.62
C THR A 33 -2.56 -13.83 37.55
N ARG A 34 -1.53 -13.12 38.04
CA ARG A 34 -1.46 -11.66 37.92
C ARG A 34 -1.35 -11.20 36.46
N VAL A 35 -0.54 -11.86 35.64
CA VAL A 35 -0.38 -11.54 34.21
C VAL A 35 -1.69 -11.79 33.48
N GLU A 36 -2.35 -12.92 33.72
CA GLU A 36 -3.64 -13.27 33.14
C GLU A 36 -4.72 -12.25 33.51
N GLN A 37 -4.85 -11.90 34.79
CA GLN A 37 -5.76 -10.83 35.23
C GLN A 37 -5.45 -9.47 34.60
N SER A 38 -4.17 -9.17 34.34
CA SER A 38 -3.77 -7.97 33.61
C SER A 38 -4.20 -8.04 32.14
N CYS A 39 -4.02 -9.19 31.50
CA CYS A 39 -4.44 -9.44 30.12
C CYS A 39 -5.95 -9.30 29.95
N LEU A 40 -6.74 -9.88 30.87
CA LEU A 40 -8.21 -9.79 30.87
C LEU A 40 -8.69 -8.35 31.05
N ARG A 41 -8.09 -7.58 31.96
CA ARG A 41 -8.44 -6.16 32.13
C ARG A 41 -8.12 -5.34 30.89
N MET A 42 -6.97 -5.59 30.27
CA MET A 42 -6.58 -4.90 29.04
C MET A 42 -7.46 -5.27 27.84
N SER A 43 -7.85 -6.55 27.70
CA SER A 43 -8.75 -6.97 26.62
C SER A 43 -10.15 -6.39 26.79
N ALA A 44 -10.70 -6.40 28.01
CA ALA A 44 -11.99 -5.79 28.31
C ALA A 44 -11.98 -4.27 28.03
N SER A 45 -10.93 -3.56 28.44
CA SER A 45 -10.78 -2.13 28.15
C SER A 45 -10.69 -1.84 26.65
N ARG A 46 -10.01 -2.69 25.87
CA ARG A 46 -9.92 -2.56 24.40
C ARG A 46 -11.23 -2.89 23.68
N ALA A 47 -12.08 -3.74 24.26
CA ALA A 47 -13.36 -4.13 23.66
C ALA A 47 -14.38 -2.98 23.67
N ILE A 48 -14.32 -2.11 24.68
CA ILE A 48 -15.20 -0.94 24.82
C ILE A 48 -14.55 0.36 24.30
N GLU A 49 -13.40 0.26 23.63
CA GLU A 49 -12.62 1.40 23.15
C GLU A 49 -13.36 2.14 22.03
N LYS A 50 -13.54 3.46 22.17
CA LYS A 50 -14.11 4.29 21.09
C LYS A 50 -13.16 4.34 19.88
N PRO A 51 -13.67 4.50 18.64
CA PRO A 51 -12.85 4.52 17.43
C PRO A 51 -11.72 5.56 17.45
N GLU A 52 -11.96 6.74 18.04
CA GLU A 52 -10.97 7.81 18.13
C GLU A 52 -9.79 7.42 19.02
N VAL A 53 -10.08 6.97 20.25
CA VAL A 53 -9.08 6.47 21.21
C VAL A 53 -8.30 5.29 20.62
N ARG A 54 -8.98 4.41 19.87
CA ARG A 54 -8.33 3.30 19.16
C ARG A 54 -7.32 3.80 18.13
N ARG A 55 -7.64 4.84 17.36
CA ARG A 55 -6.71 5.41 16.38
C ARG A 55 -5.48 5.98 17.08
N ASP A 56 -5.68 6.77 18.13
CA ASP A 56 -4.60 7.42 18.87
C ASP A 56 -3.67 6.38 19.51
N ARG A 57 -4.23 5.35 20.16
CA ARG A 57 -3.44 4.25 20.73
C ARG A 57 -2.63 3.50 19.67
N LEU A 58 -3.23 3.22 18.51
CA LEU A 58 -2.52 2.55 17.41
C LEU A 58 -1.42 3.43 16.82
N GLU A 59 -1.62 4.74 16.78
CA GLU A 59 -0.61 5.71 16.36
C GLU A 59 0.54 5.80 17.35
N GLU A 60 0.26 5.90 18.65
CA GLU A 60 1.27 5.82 19.71
C GLU A 60 2.06 4.51 19.66
N ASP A 61 1.39 3.38 19.46
CA ASP A 61 2.04 2.07 19.29
C ASP A 61 2.96 2.06 18.06
N ARG A 62 2.56 2.69 16.95
CA ARG A 62 3.43 2.85 15.76
C ARG A 62 4.66 3.68 16.09
N HIS A 63 4.49 4.83 16.75
CA HIS A 63 5.60 5.71 17.13
C HIS A 63 6.57 5.01 18.09
N ARG A 64 6.06 4.34 19.13
CA ARG A 64 6.88 3.56 20.07
C ARG A 64 7.67 2.48 19.36
N ARG A 65 7.03 1.68 18.49
CA ARG A 65 7.72 0.62 17.73
C ARG A 65 8.77 1.19 16.79
N ALA A 66 8.49 2.32 16.13
CA ALA A 66 9.47 2.98 15.27
C ALA A 66 10.68 3.48 16.06
N ALA A 67 10.46 4.08 17.23
CA ALA A 67 11.53 4.53 18.12
C ALA A 67 12.38 3.35 18.65
N CYS A 68 11.75 2.25 19.08
CA CYS A 68 12.49 1.03 19.45
C CYS A 68 13.35 0.52 18.30
N ARG A 69 12.81 0.48 17.07
CA ARG A 69 13.55 0.05 15.88
C ARG A 69 14.73 0.95 15.52
N ALA A 70 14.59 2.26 15.73
CA ALA A 70 15.66 3.21 15.47
C ALA A 70 16.85 3.03 16.42
N ASN A 71 16.59 2.53 17.64
CA ASN A 71 17.59 2.28 18.67
C ASN A 71 18.02 0.80 18.75
N GLU A 72 17.60 -0.06 17.80
CA GLU A 72 17.99 -1.48 17.77
C GLU A 72 19.49 -1.61 17.51
N THR A 73 20.15 -2.52 18.24
CA THR A 73 21.51 -2.95 17.89
C THR A 73 21.49 -3.81 16.62
N THR A 74 22.64 -3.99 15.99
CA THR A 74 22.76 -4.85 14.79
C THR A 74 22.28 -6.27 15.06
N GLU A 75 22.66 -6.87 16.19
CA GLU A 75 22.23 -8.22 16.59
C GLU A 75 20.70 -8.30 16.79
N GLN A 76 20.10 -7.32 17.45
CA GLN A 76 18.64 -7.26 17.65
C GLN A 76 17.90 -7.13 16.32
N ARG A 77 18.44 -6.32 15.40
CA ARG A 77 17.89 -6.14 14.05
C ARG A 77 17.94 -7.46 13.26
N GLU A 78 19.07 -8.16 13.30
CA GLU A 78 19.26 -9.44 12.59
C GLU A 78 18.33 -10.52 13.15
N ALA A 79 18.28 -10.68 14.48
CA ALA A 79 17.35 -11.61 15.12
C ALA A 79 15.90 -11.36 14.73
N ARG A 80 15.46 -10.08 14.74
CA ARG A 80 14.11 -9.70 14.31
C ARG A 80 13.87 -10.00 12.83
N VAL A 81 14.84 -9.75 11.96
CA VAL A 81 14.70 -10.02 10.52
C VAL A 81 14.59 -11.52 10.27
N GLU A 82 15.42 -12.32 10.94
CA GLU A 82 15.39 -13.78 10.79
C GLU A 82 14.09 -14.39 11.37
N GLU A 83 13.62 -13.92 12.52
CA GLU A 83 12.31 -14.33 13.06
C GLU A 83 11.17 -14.02 12.07
N ASN A 84 11.17 -12.81 11.48
CA ASN A 84 10.19 -12.46 10.47
C ASN A 84 10.30 -13.34 9.21
N ARG A 85 11.53 -13.69 8.80
CA ARG A 85 11.78 -14.58 7.66
C ARG A 85 11.23 -15.98 7.93
N VAL A 86 11.56 -16.57 9.09
CA VAL A 86 11.08 -17.89 9.53
C VAL A 86 9.55 -17.90 9.57
N ARG A 87 8.93 -16.88 10.18
CA ARG A 87 7.47 -16.75 10.24
C ARG A 87 6.84 -16.73 8.84
N ILE A 88 7.38 -15.91 7.92
CA ILE A 88 6.87 -15.83 6.54
C ILE A 88 6.98 -17.19 5.82
N VAL A 89 8.10 -17.89 6.00
CA VAL A 89 8.31 -19.22 5.41
C VAL A 89 7.31 -20.23 5.96
N GLN A 90 7.10 -20.27 7.27
CA GLN A 90 6.10 -21.13 7.91
C GLN A 90 4.68 -20.82 7.41
N THR A 91 4.30 -19.54 7.38
CA THR A 91 3.00 -19.11 6.85
C THR A 91 2.83 -19.51 5.38
N ARG A 92 3.87 -19.36 4.54
CA ARG A 92 3.86 -19.82 3.14
C ARG A 92 3.64 -21.32 3.02
N GLY A 93 4.24 -22.12 3.91
CA GLY A 93 4.06 -23.57 3.97
C GLY A 93 2.61 -23.95 4.22
N LEU A 94 1.96 -23.30 5.19
CA LEU A 94 0.54 -23.51 5.49
C LEU A 94 -0.37 -23.07 4.34
N LEU A 95 -0.08 -21.91 3.74
CA LEU A 95 -0.88 -21.36 2.65
C LEU A 95 -0.76 -22.14 1.33
N ARG A 96 0.30 -22.92 1.11
CA ARG A 96 0.41 -23.79 -0.09
C ARG A 96 -0.75 -24.78 -0.23
N GLN A 97 -1.41 -25.13 0.87
CA GLN A 97 -2.58 -26.02 0.87
C GLN A 97 -3.88 -25.28 0.52
N SER A 98 -3.88 -23.94 0.51
CA SER A 98 -5.07 -23.15 0.24
C SER A 98 -5.28 -22.90 -1.26
N ASN A 99 -6.52 -23.03 -1.71
CA ASN A 99 -6.90 -22.82 -3.10
C ASN A 99 -7.35 -21.37 -3.32
N LEU A 100 -6.63 -20.62 -4.16
CA LEU A 100 -6.96 -19.22 -4.50
C LEU A 100 -7.95 -19.07 -5.67
N LYS A 101 -8.55 -20.16 -6.15
CA LYS A 101 -9.50 -20.12 -7.27
C LYS A 101 -10.68 -19.20 -6.91
N LEU A 102 -10.91 -18.19 -7.75
CA LEU A 102 -11.97 -17.18 -7.63
C LEU A 102 -11.91 -16.27 -6.39
N VAL A 103 -10.85 -16.33 -5.57
CA VAL A 103 -10.76 -15.52 -4.35
C VAL A 103 -10.69 -14.02 -4.65
N ALA A 104 -10.24 -13.63 -5.85
CA ALA A 104 -10.30 -12.25 -6.32
C ALA A 104 -11.73 -11.67 -6.33
N PHE A 105 -12.77 -12.49 -6.54
CA PHE A 105 -14.17 -12.05 -6.52
C PHE A 105 -14.76 -11.93 -5.11
N LYS A 106 -14.05 -12.45 -4.10
CA LYS A 106 -14.42 -12.39 -2.68
C LYS A 106 -13.22 -11.89 -1.87
N TYR A 107 -12.78 -10.67 -2.20
CA TYR A 107 -11.63 -10.07 -1.55
C TYR A 107 -11.86 -9.89 -0.05
N ASP A 108 -11.04 -10.55 0.76
CA ASP A 108 -10.97 -10.36 2.21
C ASP A 108 -9.72 -9.53 2.58
N PRO A 109 -9.87 -8.27 3.02
CA PRO A 109 -8.75 -7.42 3.42
C PRO A 109 -7.90 -7.98 4.58
N GLN A 110 -8.44 -8.91 5.37
CA GLN A 110 -7.73 -9.52 6.50
C GLN A 110 -6.82 -10.67 6.05
N TYR A 111 -7.02 -11.19 4.84
CA TYR A 111 -6.24 -12.30 4.32
C TYR A 111 -4.87 -11.83 3.82
N GLY A 112 -3.82 -12.53 4.25
CA GLY A 112 -2.43 -12.22 3.93
C GLY A 112 -2.01 -12.59 2.50
N TYR A 113 -2.68 -12.09 1.46
CA TYR A 113 -2.38 -12.45 0.06
C TYR A 113 -0.91 -12.24 -0.33
N GLN A 114 -0.27 -11.21 0.23
CA GLN A 114 1.12 -10.86 -0.08
C GLN A 114 2.13 -11.95 0.27
N VAL A 115 1.83 -12.77 1.28
CA VAL A 115 2.71 -13.88 1.66
C VAL A 115 2.42 -15.13 0.83
N HIS A 116 1.31 -15.22 0.12
CA HIS A 116 0.90 -16.42 -0.59
C HIS A 116 1.81 -16.70 -1.81
N PRO A 117 2.36 -17.92 -1.98
CA PRO A 117 3.29 -18.24 -3.07
C PRO A 117 2.73 -17.97 -4.47
N ASN A 118 1.46 -18.32 -4.71
CA ASN A 118 0.79 -18.14 -6.01
C ASN A 118 0.40 -16.69 -6.33
N VAL A 119 0.54 -15.75 -5.39
CA VAL A 119 0.31 -14.31 -5.65
C VAL A 119 1.57 -13.65 -6.21
N TYR A 120 2.74 -14.26 -6.00
CA TYR A 120 3.99 -13.75 -6.58
C TYR A 120 4.11 -14.16 -8.05
N ILE A 121 3.80 -13.23 -8.95
CA ILE A 121 3.83 -13.43 -10.42
C ILE A 121 5.27 -13.44 -10.98
N GLY A 122 6.23 -12.87 -10.24
CA GLY A 122 7.63 -12.76 -10.65
C GLY A 122 7.98 -11.44 -11.34
N LYS A 123 9.16 -11.37 -11.95
CA LYS A 123 9.63 -10.21 -12.73
C LYS A 123 9.30 -10.37 -14.22
N THR A 124 9.26 -9.26 -14.95
CA THR A 124 8.97 -9.20 -16.40
C THR A 124 10.25 -9.27 -17.25
N ASP A 125 10.94 -10.40 -17.14
CA ASP A 125 12.31 -10.55 -17.69
C ASP A 125 12.30 -11.17 -19.09
N ILE A 126 11.17 -11.75 -19.50
CA ILE A 126 11.07 -12.47 -20.77
C ILE A 126 10.71 -11.47 -21.87
N VAL A 127 11.57 -11.29 -22.85
CA VAL A 127 11.32 -10.41 -23.99
C VAL A 127 10.74 -11.22 -25.14
N CYS A 128 9.60 -10.78 -25.69
CA CYS A 128 9.00 -11.39 -26.87
C CYS A 128 9.87 -11.18 -28.10
N VAL A 129 10.14 -12.24 -28.87
CA VAL A 129 10.96 -12.18 -30.10
C VAL A 129 10.30 -11.40 -31.24
N HIS A 130 8.98 -11.28 -31.24
CA HIS A 130 8.24 -10.65 -32.36
C HIS A 130 7.98 -9.15 -32.15
N CYS A 131 7.70 -8.73 -30.92
CA CYS A 131 7.30 -7.34 -30.61
C CYS A 131 8.12 -6.68 -29.51
N SER A 132 9.13 -7.37 -28.95
CA SER A 132 9.98 -6.89 -27.87
C SER A 132 9.25 -6.53 -26.56
N ALA A 133 7.97 -6.93 -26.42
CA ALA A 133 7.23 -6.75 -25.18
C ALA A 133 7.85 -7.59 -24.06
N LYS A 134 7.92 -7.01 -22.85
CA LYS A 134 8.35 -7.71 -21.63
C LYS A 134 7.18 -8.52 -21.06
N LYS A 135 7.44 -9.76 -20.70
CA LYS A 135 6.47 -10.77 -20.29
C LYS A 135 6.84 -11.38 -18.95
N PHE A 136 5.82 -11.84 -18.22
CA PHE A 136 6.03 -12.71 -17.05
C PHE A 136 6.29 -14.15 -17.49
N LYS A 137 6.98 -14.92 -16.63
CA LYS A 137 7.31 -16.34 -16.89
C LYS A 137 6.08 -17.23 -17.12
N GLY A 138 4.95 -16.92 -16.49
CA GLY A 138 3.71 -17.69 -16.60
C GLY A 138 2.81 -17.29 -17.78
N GLU A 139 3.17 -16.29 -18.58
CA GLU A 139 2.30 -15.81 -19.66
C GLU A 139 2.39 -16.68 -20.92
N SER A 140 1.24 -16.96 -21.53
CA SER A 140 1.20 -17.69 -22.80
C SER A 140 1.92 -16.92 -23.92
N PRO A 141 2.48 -17.60 -24.93
CA PRO A 141 3.15 -16.95 -26.08
C PRO A 141 2.28 -15.87 -26.76
N GLY A 142 0.97 -16.06 -26.76
CA GLY A 142 -0.01 -15.19 -27.40
C GLY A 142 -0.33 -13.88 -26.68
N MET A 143 -0.01 -13.72 -25.39
CA MET A 143 -0.48 -12.59 -24.57
C MET A 143 -0.08 -11.19 -25.07
N CYS A 144 1.02 -11.07 -25.83
CA CYS A 144 1.53 -9.77 -26.27
C CYS A 144 1.19 -9.44 -27.73
N CYS A 145 1.46 -10.35 -28.67
CA CYS A 145 1.29 -10.12 -30.11
C CYS A 145 0.62 -11.31 -30.81
N SER A 146 -0.12 -12.14 -30.06
CA SER A 146 -0.69 -13.38 -30.57
C SER A 146 0.34 -14.25 -31.32
N ASN A 147 1.54 -14.38 -30.74
CA ASN A 147 2.67 -15.13 -31.31
C ASN A 147 3.11 -14.64 -32.71
N GLY A 148 3.22 -13.31 -32.87
CA GLY A 148 3.70 -12.68 -34.10
C GLY A 148 2.61 -12.36 -35.12
N LYS A 149 1.36 -12.77 -34.88
CA LYS A 149 0.22 -12.48 -35.77
C LYS A 149 -0.19 -11.01 -35.74
N VAL A 150 0.00 -10.33 -34.61
CA VAL A 150 -0.31 -8.91 -34.47
C VAL A 150 0.97 -8.11 -34.55
N LYS A 151 1.12 -7.32 -35.62
CA LYS A 151 2.21 -6.36 -35.78
C LYS A 151 1.72 -4.98 -35.40
N LEU A 152 2.09 -4.51 -34.21
CA LEU A 152 1.75 -3.16 -33.76
C LEU A 152 2.59 -2.15 -34.53
N THR A 153 1.95 -1.10 -35.03
CA THR A 153 2.65 0.05 -35.61
C THR A 153 3.46 0.73 -34.51
N PRO A 154 4.73 1.10 -34.77
CA PRO A 154 5.52 1.87 -33.81
C PRO A 154 4.77 3.14 -33.38
N LEU A 155 4.76 3.41 -32.08
CA LEU A 155 4.16 4.62 -31.55
C LEU A 155 4.91 5.84 -32.12
N ARG A 156 4.15 6.81 -32.64
CA ARG A 156 4.72 8.11 -33.03
C ARG A 156 5.31 8.77 -31.79
N SER A 157 6.47 9.41 -31.94
CA SER A 157 7.05 10.16 -30.83
C SER A 157 6.09 11.27 -30.39
N PRO A 158 5.91 11.47 -29.06
CA PRO A 158 5.10 12.57 -28.57
C PRO A 158 5.67 13.92 -29.06
N PRO A 159 4.82 14.93 -29.33
CA PRO A 159 5.27 16.27 -29.67
C PRO A 159 5.90 16.97 -28.45
N ASP A 160 6.76 17.95 -28.69
CA ASP A 160 7.20 18.86 -27.62
C ASP A 160 6.05 19.81 -27.22
N PRO A 161 5.93 20.17 -25.92
CA PRO A 161 6.88 19.93 -24.83
C PRO A 161 6.73 18.56 -24.12
N LEU A 162 5.76 17.73 -24.50
CA LEU A 162 5.46 16.48 -23.79
C LEU A 162 6.63 15.49 -23.85
N LYS A 163 7.32 15.40 -24.99
CA LYS A 163 8.53 14.58 -25.16
C LYS A 163 9.61 14.93 -24.13
N THR A 164 9.86 16.22 -23.92
CA THR A 164 10.79 16.71 -22.90
C THR A 164 10.39 16.26 -21.49
N TYR A 165 9.09 16.33 -21.15
CA TYR A 165 8.57 15.84 -19.87
C TYR A 165 8.62 14.32 -19.69
N MET A 166 8.60 13.56 -20.78
CA MET A 166 8.71 12.09 -20.74
C MET A 166 10.16 11.57 -20.67
N SER A 167 11.17 12.45 -20.81
CA SER A 167 12.59 12.04 -20.93
C SER A 167 13.25 11.57 -19.62
N GLY A 168 12.74 11.98 -18.45
CA GLY A 168 13.27 11.69 -17.12
C GLY A 168 14.53 12.47 -16.72
N THR A 169 15.03 13.37 -17.58
CA THR A 169 16.34 14.02 -17.41
C THR A 169 16.31 15.24 -16.49
N SER A 170 15.33 16.12 -16.68
CA SER A 170 15.18 17.36 -15.90
C SER A 170 14.39 17.15 -14.60
N SER A 171 14.51 18.08 -13.65
CA SER A 171 13.70 18.09 -12.42
C SER A 171 12.20 18.13 -12.72
N GLY A 172 11.79 18.94 -13.71
CA GLY A 172 10.41 19.04 -14.20
C GLY A 172 9.91 17.72 -14.79
N SER A 173 10.75 17.02 -15.56
CA SER A 173 10.41 15.71 -16.10
C SER A 173 10.25 14.62 -15.02
N LYS A 174 11.15 14.59 -14.03
CA LYS A 174 11.04 13.66 -12.88
C LYS A 174 9.77 13.93 -12.06
N HIS A 175 9.44 15.20 -11.84
CA HIS A 175 8.20 15.59 -11.19
C HIS A 175 6.97 15.15 -12.00
N PHE A 176 6.97 15.41 -13.31
CA PHE A 176 5.91 14.99 -14.22
C PHE A 176 5.70 13.47 -14.16
N LEU A 177 6.75 12.67 -14.33
CA LEU A 177 6.66 11.20 -14.27
C LEU A 177 6.17 10.69 -12.90
N LYS A 178 6.62 11.32 -11.79
CA LYS A 178 6.17 10.97 -10.44
C LYS A 178 4.68 11.22 -10.23
N TYR A 179 4.12 12.27 -10.84
CA TYR A 179 2.73 12.67 -10.67
C TYR A 179 1.88 12.49 -11.93
N ILE A 180 2.33 11.73 -12.92
CA ILE A 180 1.70 11.62 -14.23
C ILE A 180 0.23 11.20 -14.16
N ARG A 181 -0.14 10.33 -13.21
CA ARG A 181 -1.53 9.92 -12.98
C ARG A 181 -2.42 11.08 -12.54
N LYS A 182 -1.90 12.01 -11.73
CA LYS A 182 -2.63 13.21 -11.31
C LYS A 182 -2.85 14.14 -12.50
N TYR A 183 -1.81 14.37 -13.30
CA TYR A 183 -1.91 15.14 -14.53
C TYR A 183 -2.94 14.52 -15.49
N ASN A 184 -2.82 13.23 -15.79
CA ASN A 184 -3.77 12.53 -16.66
C ASN A 184 -5.20 12.62 -16.13
N ALA A 185 -5.42 12.47 -14.81
CA ALA A 185 -6.73 12.62 -14.21
C ALA A 185 -7.32 14.03 -14.39
N CYS A 186 -6.49 15.08 -14.27
CA CYS A 186 -6.93 16.46 -14.55
C CYS A 186 -7.32 16.68 -16.02
N PHE A 187 -6.74 15.89 -16.94
CA PHE A 187 -7.02 15.95 -18.39
C PHE A 187 -7.94 14.80 -18.86
N GLN A 188 -8.62 14.09 -17.97
CA GLN A 188 -9.65 13.10 -18.32
C GLN A 188 -10.91 13.81 -18.81
N MET A 189 -10.81 14.44 -19.98
CA MET A 189 -11.96 14.99 -20.68
C MET A 189 -12.50 13.92 -21.64
N THR A 190 -13.79 13.65 -21.53
CA THR A 190 -14.48 12.79 -22.48
C THR A 190 -15.08 13.68 -23.56
N SER A 191 -14.53 13.62 -24.78
CA SER A 191 -15.17 14.23 -25.95
C SER A 191 -16.18 13.26 -26.54
N PHE A 192 -17.35 13.75 -26.94
CA PHE A 192 -18.33 12.99 -27.69
C PHE A 192 -18.21 13.32 -29.18
N GLY A 193 -18.23 12.29 -30.03
CA GLY A 193 -18.40 12.49 -31.47
C GLY A 193 -19.88 12.59 -31.79
N ALA A 194 -20.31 13.64 -32.48
CA ALA A 194 -21.67 13.81 -32.95
C ALA A 194 -21.68 14.30 -34.41
N THR A 195 -22.68 13.89 -35.18
CA THR A 195 -22.94 14.46 -36.51
C THR A 195 -23.65 15.79 -36.32
N THR A 196 -22.97 16.90 -36.62
CA THR A 196 -23.55 18.24 -36.48
C THR A 196 -24.46 18.55 -37.66
N ILE A 197 -25.73 18.83 -37.38
CA ILE A 197 -26.67 19.43 -38.34
C ILE A 197 -26.83 20.89 -37.89
N VAL A 198 -26.42 21.83 -38.74
CA VAL A 198 -26.58 23.27 -38.47
C VAL A 198 -27.79 23.74 -39.26
N GLU A 199 -28.82 24.20 -38.56
CA GLU A 199 -29.96 24.89 -39.21
C GLU A 199 -29.65 26.39 -39.30
N GLU A 200 -30.05 27.04 -40.40
CA GLU A 200 -29.83 28.47 -40.59
C GLU A 200 -30.76 29.31 -39.69
N GLY A 201 -30.17 30.21 -38.89
CA GLY A 201 -30.89 31.08 -37.96
C GLY A 201 -30.21 31.19 -36.60
N PHE A 202 -30.78 31.99 -35.69
CA PHE A 202 -30.29 32.09 -34.31
C PHE A 202 -30.79 30.91 -33.47
N MET A 203 -29.89 29.97 -33.16
CA MET A 203 -30.17 28.79 -32.37
C MET A 203 -29.45 28.86 -31.02
N PRO A 204 -30.11 29.27 -29.91
CA PRO A 204 -29.46 29.39 -28.60
C PRO A 204 -29.26 28.04 -27.89
N THR A 205 -29.69 26.93 -28.47
CA THR A 205 -29.64 25.59 -27.86
C THR A 205 -29.08 24.57 -28.83
N PHE A 206 -28.26 23.64 -28.34
CA PHE A 206 -27.83 22.47 -29.11
C PHE A 206 -28.66 21.26 -28.68
N LYS A 207 -29.13 20.46 -29.65
CA LYS A 207 -29.88 19.22 -29.41
C LYS A 207 -29.03 18.04 -29.84
N VAL A 208 -28.89 17.04 -28.97
CA VAL A 208 -28.18 15.79 -29.26
C VAL A 208 -29.22 14.68 -29.44
N GLN A 209 -29.21 14.01 -30.59
CA GLN A 209 -30.15 12.93 -30.92
C GLN A 209 -29.37 11.70 -31.41
N GLY A 210 -29.72 10.51 -30.90
CA GLY A 210 -29.07 9.24 -31.24
C GLY A 210 -28.17 8.67 -30.14
N GLN A 211 -27.46 7.58 -30.46
CA GLN A 211 -26.58 6.89 -29.52
C GLN A 211 -25.24 7.61 -29.38
N ILE A 212 -24.86 7.91 -28.14
CA ILE A 212 -23.60 8.59 -27.82
C ILE A 212 -22.47 7.57 -27.75
N TYR A 213 -21.43 7.77 -28.54
CA TYR A 213 -20.22 6.95 -28.52
C TYR A 213 -19.06 7.70 -27.87
N HIS A 214 -18.34 7.03 -26.99
CA HIS A 214 -17.06 7.52 -26.48
C HIS A 214 -15.99 7.31 -27.54
N ARG A 215 -15.33 8.41 -27.96
CA ARG A 215 -14.15 8.30 -28.81
C ARG A 215 -12.92 8.19 -27.89
N ALA A 216 -12.30 7.02 -27.84
CA ALA A 216 -11.03 6.85 -27.14
C ALA A 216 -9.95 7.65 -27.88
N GLY A 217 -9.54 8.80 -27.32
CA GLY A 217 -8.44 9.59 -27.84
C GLY A 217 -7.08 8.96 -27.51
N SER A 218 -6.07 9.22 -28.35
CA SER A 218 -4.69 8.73 -28.20
C SER A 218 -3.98 9.22 -26.93
N ALA A 219 -4.54 10.20 -26.20
CA ALA A 219 -3.95 10.75 -24.98
C ALA A 219 -4.25 9.90 -23.73
N LEU A 220 -5.36 9.16 -23.71
CA LEU A 220 -5.78 8.37 -22.54
C LEU A 220 -4.94 7.10 -22.33
N GLN A 221 -4.11 6.74 -23.31
CA GLN A 221 -3.30 5.52 -23.33
C GLN A 221 -1.79 5.80 -23.31
N ILE A 222 -1.33 6.99 -22.91
CA ILE A 222 0.11 7.24 -22.95
C ILE A 222 0.87 6.31 -22.00
N LEU A 223 0.35 5.94 -20.83
CA LEU A 223 0.99 4.96 -19.94
C LEU A 223 -0.04 4.31 -18.98
N SER A 224 -0.60 3.16 -19.37
CA SER A 224 -1.16 2.19 -18.41
C SER A 224 -0.09 1.17 -18.04
#